data_AF-E9G620-F1
#
_entry.id   AF-E9G620-F1
#
_cell.length_a   1.000
_cell.length_b   1.000
_cell.length_c   1.000
_cell.angle_alpha   90.00
_cell.angle_beta   90.00
_cell.angle_gamma   90.00
#
_symmetry.space_group_name_H-M   'P 1'
#
loop_
_entity.id
_entity.type
_entity.pdbx_description
1 polymer ?
#
loop_
_entity_poly.entity_id
_entity_poly.type
_entity_poly.pdbx_seq_one_letter_code
_entity_poly.pdbx_strand_id
1 'polypeptide(L)'
;MFATRTRLAVRQGTVLQRQFGISAVVANKAVDPIQKLFLDKLNEYKVKSKAAGGKLVDPSPAIQKDIATELDRVRRVYGGADGADMTKFPTFNFPEPKVDPINS
;
A
#
# COMPACT_ATOMS: atom_id res chain seq x y z
N MET A 1 -26.05 -19.55 -69.98
CA MET A 1 -25.03 -20.15 -69.10
C MET A 1 -25.43 -19.84 -67.66
N PHE A 2 -26.29 -20.68 -67.07
CA PHE A 2 -26.79 -20.47 -65.70
C PHE A 2 -26.22 -21.57 -64.81
N ALA A 3 -25.27 -21.22 -63.94
CA ALA A 3 -24.72 -22.13 -62.94
C ALA A 3 -25.40 -21.89 -61.60
N THR A 4 -26.30 -22.80 -61.23
CA THR A 4 -26.88 -22.91 -59.90
C THR A 4 -25.83 -23.42 -58.92
N ARG A 5 -25.39 -22.57 -57.97
CA ARG A 5 -24.58 -23.01 -56.82
C ARG A 5 -25.51 -23.50 -55.72
N THR A 6 -25.52 -24.80 -55.51
CA THR A 6 -26.19 -25.49 -54.41
C THR A 6 -25.63 -25.01 -53.06
N ARG A 7 -26.52 -24.57 -52.16
CA ARG A 7 -26.17 -24.25 -50.77
C ARG A 7 -25.97 -25.55 -50.00
N LEU A 8 -24.74 -25.80 -49.53
CA LEU A 8 -24.47 -26.85 -48.54
C LEU A 8 -25.17 -26.47 -47.23
N ALA A 9 -26.17 -27.24 -46.84
CA ALA A 9 -26.85 -27.09 -45.56
C ALA A 9 -25.87 -27.49 -44.44
N VAL A 10 -25.33 -26.51 -43.72
CA VAL A 10 -24.62 -26.74 -42.46
C VAL A 10 -25.67 -27.17 -41.44
N ARG A 11 -25.73 -28.46 -41.15
CA ARG A 11 -26.53 -29.02 -40.06
C ARG A 11 -25.97 -28.46 -38.75
N GLN A 12 -26.60 -27.44 -38.18
CA GLN A 12 -26.39 -27.05 -36.79
C GLN A 12 -26.92 -28.17 -35.88
N GLY A 13 -26.11 -29.19 -35.65
CA GLY A 13 -26.31 -30.07 -34.52
C GLY A 13 -26.02 -29.27 -33.26
N THR A 14 -26.98 -29.15 -32.35
CA THR A 14 -26.72 -28.69 -30.99
C THR A 14 -25.80 -29.69 -30.32
N VAL A 15 -24.50 -29.42 -30.35
CA VAL A 15 -23.50 -30.21 -29.63
C VAL A 15 -23.57 -29.78 -28.17
N LEU A 16 -24.34 -30.49 -27.35
CA LEU A 16 -24.31 -30.39 -25.89
C LEU A 16 -23.05 -31.10 -25.37
N GLN A 17 -21.87 -30.56 -25.68
CA GLN A 17 -20.63 -31.01 -25.06
C GLN A 17 -20.51 -30.40 -23.67
N ARG A 18 -20.23 -31.24 -22.67
CA ARG A 18 -19.95 -30.81 -21.30
C ARG A 18 -18.66 -30.01 -21.29
N GLN A 19 -18.75 -28.69 -21.37
CA GLN A 19 -17.61 -27.79 -21.31
C GLN A 19 -17.15 -27.63 -19.85
N PHE A 20 -16.51 -28.67 -19.30
CA PHE A 20 -15.98 -28.66 -17.93
C PHE A 20 -14.94 -27.54 -17.69
N GLY A 21 -14.28 -27.08 -18.75
CA GLY A 21 -13.33 -25.97 -18.68
C GLY A 21 -13.98 -24.62 -18.34
N ILE A 22 -15.22 -24.39 -18.78
CA ILE A 22 -15.97 -23.16 -18.45
C ILE A 22 -16.53 -23.26 -17.02
N SER A 23 -16.98 -24.45 -16.59
CA SER A 23 -17.42 -24.65 -15.21
C SER A 23 -16.30 -24.50 -14.19
N ALA A 24 -15.04 -24.78 -14.56
CA ALA A 24 -13.89 -24.60 -13.67
C ALA A 24 -13.68 -23.14 -13.26
N VAL A 25 -13.92 -22.16 -14.15
CA VAL A 25 -13.81 -20.73 -13.83
C VAL A 25 -14.89 -20.29 -12.84
N VAL A 26 -16.10 -20.85 -12.95
CA VAL A 26 -17.20 -20.61 -12.02
C VAL A 26 -16.97 -21.31 -10.68
N ALA A 27 -16.41 -22.52 -10.69
CA ALA A 27 -16.04 -23.29 -9.50
C ALA A 27 -14.79 -22.73 -8.76
N ASN A 28 -13.97 -21.92 -9.44
CA ASN A 28 -12.84 -21.20 -8.85
C ASN A 28 -13.27 -19.96 -8.03
N LYS A 29 -14.56 -19.62 -7.98
CA LYS A 29 -15.04 -18.70 -6.93
C LYS A 29 -14.86 -19.43 -5.59
N ALA A 30 -13.92 -18.93 -4.79
CA ALA A 30 -13.56 -19.41 -3.45
C ALA A 30 -14.69 -20.24 -2.80
N VAL A 31 -14.46 -21.56 -2.72
CA VAL A 31 -15.44 -22.56 -2.25
C VAL A 31 -15.91 -22.25 -0.82
N ASP A 32 -15.07 -21.55 -0.06
CA ASP A 32 -15.36 -21.08 1.28
C ASP A 32 -15.63 -19.55 1.31
N PRO A 33 -16.82 -19.12 1.81
CA PRO A 33 -17.13 -17.72 2.08
C PRO A 33 -16.05 -16.95 2.84
N ILE A 34 -15.30 -17.61 3.74
CA ILE A 34 -14.22 -16.98 4.53
C ILE A 34 -13.04 -16.61 3.63
N GLN A 35 -12.65 -17.50 2.71
CA GLN A 35 -11.57 -17.22 1.75
C GLN A 35 -11.95 -16.07 0.80
N LYS A 36 -13.23 -15.99 0.41
CA LYS A 36 -13.73 -14.86 -0.37
C LYS A 36 -13.60 -13.55 0.40
N LEU A 37 -14.02 -13.51 1.67
CA LEU A 37 -13.89 -12.31 2.51
C LEU A 37 -12.43 -11.86 2.67
N PHE A 38 -11.51 -12.82 2.80
CA PHE A 38 -10.09 -12.52 2.85
C PHE A 38 -9.60 -11.83 1.56
N LEU A 39 -9.92 -12.38 0.39
CA LEU A 39 -9.55 -11.79 -0.90
C LEU A 39 -10.21 -10.42 -1.11
N ASP A 40 -11.46 -10.27 -0.73
CA ASP A 40 -12.19 -9.01 -0.82
C ASP A 40 -11.50 -7.93 0.04
N LYS A 41 -11.11 -8.25 1.27
CA LYS A 41 -10.39 -7.31 2.16
C LYS A 41 -8.98 -7.00 1.69
N LEU A 42 -8.27 -7.97 1.12
CA LEU A 42 -6.95 -7.76 0.54
C LEU A 42 -7.03 -6.81 -0.66
N ASN A 43 -8.01 -7.00 -1.54
CA ASN A 43 -8.25 -6.11 -2.68
C ASN A 43 -8.67 -4.71 -2.23
N GLU A 44 -9.56 -4.60 -1.23
CA GLU A 44 -9.95 -3.32 -0.63
C GLU A 44 -8.73 -2.56 -0.09
N TYR A 45 -7.90 -3.24 0.71
CA TYR A 45 -6.66 -2.65 1.23
C TYR A 45 -5.68 -2.27 0.12
N LYS A 46 -5.53 -3.09 -0.93
CA LYS A 46 -4.63 -2.80 -2.05
C LYS A 46 -5.02 -1.51 -2.78
N VAL A 47 -6.31 -1.25 -2.93
CA VAL A 47 -6.81 0.01 -3.52
C VAL A 47 -6.51 1.18 -2.58
N LYS A 48 -6.84 1.04 -1.30
CA LYS A 48 -6.62 2.07 -0.28
C LYS A 48 -5.13 2.42 -0.09
N SER A 49 -4.27 1.41 -0.06
CA SER A 49 -2.81 1.55 0.06
C SER A 49 -2.20 2.26 -1.16
N LYS A 50 -2.65 1.92 -2.37
CA LYS A 50 -2.24 2.63 -3.59
C LYS A 50 -2.69 4.08 -3.58
N ALA A 51 -3.92 4.36 -3.15
CA ALA A 51 -4.45 5.72 -3.02
C ALA A 51 -3.68 6.54 -1.98
N ALA A 52 -3.27 5.92 -0.88
CA ALA A 52 -2.47 6.56 0.17
C ALA A 52 -1.02 6.86 -0.27
N GLY A 53 -0.50 6.19 -1.31
CA GLY A 53 0.80 6.52 -1.91
C GLY A 53 1.98 6.46 -0.93
N GLY A 54 1.95 5.50 0.01
CA GLY A 54 2.97 5.36 1.06
C GLY A 54 2.73 6.20 2.31
N LYS A 55 1.66 7.01 2.35
CA LYS A 55 1.16 7.64 3.57
C LYS A 55 0.22 6.68 4.30
N LEU A 56 -0.19 7.08 5.51
CA LEU A 56 -1.16 6.32 6.28
C LEU A 56 -2.45 6.13 5.47
N VAL A 57 -2.99 4.91 5.50
CA VAL A 57 -4.27 4.57 4.89
C VAL A 57 -5.39 5.14 5.76
N ASP A 58 -6.33 5.86 5.14
CA ASP A 58 -7.50 6.49 5.78
C ASP A 58 -7.18 7.29 7.08
N PRO A 59 -6.27 8.29 7.04
CA PRO A 59 -5.86 9.00 8.24
C PRO A 59 -6.95 9.98 8.71
N SER A 60 -7.53 9.74 9.88
CA SER A 60 -8.38 10.71 10.57
C SER A 60 -7.60 12.00 10.89
N PRO A 61 -8.23 13.19 10.85
CA PRO A 61 -7.60 14.43 11.28
C PRO A 61 -7.06 14.40 12.71
N ALA A 62 -7.65 13.59 13.60
CA ALA A 62 -7.16 13.40 14.96
C ALA A 62 -5.79 12.69 14.96
N ILE A 63 -5.67 11.58 14.23
CA ILE A 63 -4.43 10.79 14.14
C ILE A 63 -3.29 11.63 13.56
N GLN A 64 -3.57 12.47 12.56
CA GLN A 64 -2.55 13.36 12.00
C GLN A 64 -2.04 14.39 13.02
N LYS A 65 -2.93 14.93 13.85
CA LYS A 65 -2.56 15.85 14.94
C LYS A 65 -1.75 15.14 16.02
N ASP A 66 -2.13 13.93 16.38
CA ASP A 66 -1.41 13.13 17.38
C ASP A 66 0.01 12.83 16.89
N ILE A 67 0.17 12.44 15.62
CA ILE A 67 1.49 12.20 15.02
C ILE A 67 2.34 13.48 15.03
N ALA A 68 1.77 14.62 14.66
CA ALA A 68 2.50 15.89 14.70
C ALA A 68 2.95 16.24 16.13
N THR A 69 2.07 16.04 17.11
CA THR A 69 2.34 16.31 18.52
C THR A 69 3.44 15.41 19.07
N GLU A 70 3.40 14.11 18.76
CA GLU A 70 4.42 13.16 19.19
C GLU A 70 5.77 13.42 18.50
N LEU A 71 5.77 13.76 17.21
CA LEU A 71 7.00 14.16 16.51
C LEU A 71 7.64 15.41 17.13
N ASP A 72 6.83 16.38 17.54
CA ASP A 72 7.34 17.58 18.21
C ASP A 72 7.83 17.30 19.64
N ARG A 73 7.20 16.37 20.38
CA ARG A 73 7.73 15.89 21.65
C ARG A 73 9.11 15.27 21.45
N VAL A 74 9.25 14.36 20.48
CA VAL A 74 10.52 13.68 20.16
C VAL A 74 11.60 14.70 19.80
N ARG A 75 11.29 15.68 18.94
CA ARG A 75 12.24 16.75 18.59
C ARG A 75 12.72 17.54 19.80
N ARG A 76 11.84 17.88 20.75
CA ARG A 76 12.23 18.60 21.97
C ARG A 76 13.13 17.76 22.89
N VAL A 77 12.80 16.49 23.09
CA VAL A 77 13.56 15.61 23.99
C VAL A 77 14.97 15.33 23.46
N TYR A 78 15.13 15.20 22.15
CA TYR A 78 16.39 14.80 21.53
C TYR A 78 17.15 15.94 20.85
N GLY A 79 16.83 17.21 21.16
CA GLY A 79 17.57 18.37 20.67
C GLY A 79 17.37 18.73 19.19
N GLY A 80 16.34 18.17 18.54
CA GLY A 80 15.95 18.50 17.17
C GLY A 80 14.97 19.67 17.04
N ALA A 81 14.59 20.31 18.15
CA ALA A 81 13.61 21.40 18.17
C ALA A 81 14.13 22.70 17.54
N ASP A 82 15.43 22.94 17.58
CA ASP A 82 16.05 24.20 17.13
C ASP A 82 16.35 24.22 15.61
N GLY A 83 15.64 23.41 14.83
CA GLY A 83 15.89 23.26 13.39
C GLY A 83 17.19 22.52 13.07
N ALA A 84 17.78 21.83 14.05
CA ALA A 84 18.94 20.99 13.87
C ALA A 84 18.64 19.81 12.93
N ASP A 85 19.50 19.63 11.94
CA ASP A 85 19.39 18.53 10.98
C ASP A 85 19.80 17.22 11.66
N MET A 86 18.81 16.44 12.07
CA MET A 86 18.99 15.15 12.77
C MET A 86 19.69 14.08 11.91
N THR A 87 19.88 14.32 10.62
CA THR A 87 20.65 13.41 9.75
C THR A 87 22.15 13.66 9.82
N LYS A 88 22.57 14.80 10.35
CA LYS A 88 23.97 15.19 10.49
C LYS A 88 24.43 15.00 11.92
N PHE A 89 25.63 14.45 12.05
CA PHE A 89 26.29 14.33 13.34
C PHE A 89 26.74 15.70 13.85
N PRO A 90 26.63 15.99 15.16
CA PRO A 90 27.04 17.28 15.72
C PRO A 90 28.54 17.51 15.62
N THR A 91 28.92 18.76 15.40
CA THR A 91 30.31 19.20 15.50
C THR A 91 30.63 19.53 16.95
N PHE A 92 31.59 18.83 17.53
CA PHE A 92 32.06 19.14 18.88
C PHE A 92 33.12 20.24 18.84
N ASN A 93 32.92 21.30 19.62
CA ASN A 93 33.94 22.29 19.91
C ASN A 93 34.27 22.25 21.40
N PHE A 94 35.55 22.08 21.73
CA PHE A 94 36.02 22.00 23.10
C PHE A 94 36.83 23.26 23.41
N PRO A 95 36.22 24.32 23.99
CA PRO A 95 36.97 25.50 24.37
C PRO A 95 37.96 25.16 25.50
N GLU A 96 39.13 25.78 25.48
CA GLU A 96 40.14 25.58 26.52
C GLU A 96 39.60 26.02 27.90
N PRO A 97 39.86 25.24 28.97
CA PRO A 97 39.44 25.59 30.31
C PRO A 97 40.17 26.86 30.76
N LYS A 98 39.42 27.88 31.18
CA LYS A 98 39.99 29.05 31.87
C LYS A 98 40.41 28.62 33.27
N VAL A 99 41.72 28.61 33.52
CA VAL A 99 42.28 28.31 34.84
C VAL A 99 42.30 29.62 35.64
N ASP A 100 41.57 29.66 36.76
CA ASP A 100 41.61 30.80 37.67
C ASP A 100 42.97 30.82 38.41
N PRO A 101 43.61 32.00 38.59
CA PRO A 101 44.88 32.10 39.31
C PRO A 101 44.74 31.63 40.77
N ILE A 102 45.69 30.83 41.25
CA ILE A 102 45.68 30.24 42.60
C ILE A 102 45.93 31.28 43.71
N ASN A 103 46.46 32.47 43.40
CA ASN A 103 46.75 33.49 44.39
C ASN A 103 45.96 34.78 44.10
N SER A 104 45.02 35.09 45.00
CA SER A 104 44.52 36.44 45.29
C SER A 104 45.19 36.97 46.54
#